data_AF-A0A522FED9-F1
#
_entry.id   AF-A0A522FED9-F1
#
_cell.length_a   1.000
_cell.length_b   1.000
_cell.length_c   1.000
_cell.angle_alpha   90.00
_cell.angle_beta   90.00
_cell.angle_gamma   90.00
#
_symmetry.space_group_name_H-M   'P 1'
#
loop_
_entity.id
_entity.type
_entity.pdbx_description
1 polymer ?
#
loop_
_entity_poly.entity_id
_entity_poly.type
_entity_poly.pdbx_seq_one_letter_code
_entity_poly.pdbx_strand_id
1 'polypeptide(L)'
;MLLFLEGRIDRRVFEKFCENENLDPKTVIFLFPGNDGHHRLGTDLFTIKSGAGLAHASYEIGSAHYPTLSLPTTSMEEWKTTPWQQEIVQSALEDLYRTLGAGYHHILPVRAHKNSVYFDEGFAEDPQLEPNFFGGVQKSANQPLAQHYIKEINAFKRIAQLRTDEARKAAITNPAFLTAYEEGMQAKAMNKIPEVCKEKSSLKESASQPKATVKENNPKPKEFGLEELKPYYQYASLNSSRFHFFKALTKPKANEPVNALQGDALKTSILLNFGAKIKNCKTPDELDLAAKEIFASENYKILKQSQGFLTWLFGWKTSSLIALEQIIADQQSKVSLDISANTTK
;
A
#
# COMPACT_ATOMS: atom_id res chain seq x y z
N MET A 1 -19.91 -9.23 -1.11
CA MET A 1 -20.94 -9.30 -0.04
C MET A 1 -20.25 -9.05 1.29
N LEU A 2 -20.84 -8.26 2.19
CA LEU A 2 -20.31 -8.03 3.54
C LEU A 2 -21.03 -8.93 4.55
N LEU A 3 -20.26 -9.73 5.29
CA LEU A 3 -20.71 -10.65 6.32
C LEU A 3 -20.17 -10.21 7.68
N PHE A 4 -20.91 -10.52 8.74
CA PHE A 4 -20.56 -10.17 10.11
C PHE A 4 -20.07 -11.39 10.87
N LEU A 5 -18.96 -11.24 11.62
CA LEU A 5 -18.37 -12.29 12.43
C LEU A 5 -18.23 -11.82 13.88
N GLU A 6 -18.88 -12.53 14.79
CA GLU A 6 -18.87 -12.25 16.23
C GLU A 6 -17.91 -13.16 17.01
N GLY A 7 -17.55 -12.71 18.22
CA GLY A 7 -16.79 -13.51 19.18
C GLY A 7 -15.28 -13.41 19.05
N ARG A 8 -14.57 -14.44 19.53
CA ARG A 8 -13.12 -14.53 19.42
C ARG A 8 -12.77 -14.90 17.97
N ILE A 9 -11.86 -14.15 17.38
CA ILE A 9 -11.46 -14.33 15.99
C ILE A 9 -10.00 -14.76 15.93
N ASP A 10 -9.76 -15.85 15.23
CA ASP A 10 -8.46 -16.38 14.84
C ASP A 10 -8.61 -17.02 13.44
N ARG A 11 -7.52 -17.53 12.88
CA ARG A 11 -7.54 -18.18 11.55
C ARG A 11 -8.56 -19.31 11.48
N ARG A 12 -8.65 -20.17 12.50
CA ARG A 12 -9.52 -21.35 12.49
C ARG A 12 -11.00 -20.94 12.49
N VAL A 13 -11.35 -19.92 13.27
CA VAL A 13 -12.71 -19.37 13.29
C VAL A 13 -13.06 -18.76 11.93
N PHE A 14 -12.14 -18.02 11.31
CA PHE A 14 -12.33 -17.47 9.96
C PHE A 14 -12.55 -18.56 8.91
N GLU A 15 -11.69 -19.59 8.86
CA GLU A 15 -11.82 -20.70 7.91
C GLU A 15 -13.15 -21.45 8.09
N LYS A 16 -13.53 -21.75 9.33
CA LYS A 16 -14.79 -22.42 9.64
C LYS A 16 -16.00 -21.55 9.26
N PHE A 17 -15.91 -20.24 9.44
CA PHE A 17 -16.96 -19.33 9.01
C PHE A 17 -17.12 -19.36 7.49
N CYS A 18 -16.02 -19.28 6.74
CA CYS A 18 -16.04 -19.41 5.28
C CYS A 18 -16.65 -20.75 4.83
N GLU A 19 -16.28 -21.86 5.48
CA GLU A 19 -16.85 -23.19 5.21
C GLU A 19 -18.38 -23.22 5.41
N ASN A 20 -18.86 -22.69 6.54
CA ASN A 20 -20.29 -22.64 6.85
C ASN A 20 -21.09 -21.80 5.83
N GLU A 21 -20.49 -20.73 5.32
CA GLU A 21 -21.08 -19.84 4.31
C GLU A 21 -20.85 -20.34 2.87
N ASN A 22 -20.21 -21.51 2.70
CA ASN A 22 -19.84 -22.09 1.41
C ASN A 22 -19.00 -21.12 0.54
N LEU A 23 -18.01 -20.48 1.18
CA LEU A 23 -17.08 -19.54 0.56
C LEU A 23 -15.65 -20.11 0.54
N ASP A 24 -14.90 -19.84 -0.53
CA ASP A 24 -13.46 -20.09 -0.56
C ASP A 24 -12.74 -18.97 0.24
N PRO A 25 -12.02 -19.27 1.34
CA PRO A 25 -11.32 -18.27 2.13
C PRO A 25 -10.33 -17.42 1.33
N LYS A 26 -9.86 -17.87 0.16
CA LYS A 26 -9.00 -17.07 -0.74
C LYS A 26 -9.74 -15.95 -1.47
N THR A 27 -11.06 -16.02 -1.54
CA THR A 27 -11.93 -15.01 -2.14
C THR A 27 -12.67 -14.17 -1.10
N VAL A 28 -12.31 -14.33 0.18
CA VAL A 28 -12.91 -13.64 1.32
C VAL A 28 -11.86 -12.79 2.02
N ILE A 29 -12.12 -11.49 2.12
CA ILE A 29 -11.24 -10.53 2.77
C ILE A 29 -11.62 -10.40 4.24
N PHE A 30 -10.64 -10.62 5.11
CA PHE A 30 -10.77 -10.30 6.53
C PHE A 30 -10.50 -8.81 6.78
N LEU A 31 -11.52 -8.08 7.25
CA LEU A 31 -11.40 -6.68 7.63
C LEU A 31 -10.93 -6.56 9.08
N PHE A 32 -10.00 -5.65 9.36
CA PHE A 32 -9.48 -5.47 10.72
C PHE A 32 -9.02 -4.03 10.99
N PRO A 33 -8.94 -3.59 12.25
CA PRO A 33 -8.39 -2.28 12.60
C PRO A 33 -6.86 -2.27 12.43
N GLY A 34 -6.35 -1.29 11.70
CA GLY A 34 -4.92 -1.15 11.43
C GLY A 34 -4.30 0.17 11.92
N ASN A 35 -3.03 0.34 11.61
CA ASN A 35 -2.27 1.58 11.75
C ASN A 35 -1.79 2.06 10.37
N ASP A 36 -1.20 3.26 10.32
CA ASP A 36 -0.59 3.83 9.11
C ASP A 36 0.46 2.91 8.47
N GLY A 37 1.19 2.14 9.28
CA GLY A 37 2.14 1.12 8.84
C GLY A 37 1.57 0.05 7.91
N HIS A 38 0.28 -0.26 8.02
CA HIS A 38 -0.42 -1.23 7.16
C HIS A 38 -0.82 -0.68 5.80
N HIS A 39 -0.61 0.62 5.57
CA HIS A 39 -0.96 1.35 4.35
C HIS A 39 0.27 1.96 3.67
N ARG A 40 1.47 1.50 4.04
CA ARG A 40 2.72 1.94 3.43
C ARG A 40 2.86 1.40 2.01
N LEU A 41 3.71 2.03 1.21
CA LEU A 41 4.01 1.54 -0.12
C LEU A 41 4.47 0.07 -0.08
N GLY A 42 3.80 -0.78 -0.86
CA GLY A 42 4.09 -2.22 -0.91
C GLY A 42 3.26 -3.09 -0.01
N THR A 43 2.36 -2.50 0.77
CA THR A 43 1.30 -3.27 1.39
C THR A 43 0.16 -3.46 0.40
N ASP A 44 -0.21 -4.71 0.18
CA ASP A 44 -1.39 -5.12 -0.58
C ASP A 44 -2.28 -6.03 0.28
N LEU A 45 -3.29 -6.67 -0.32
CA LEU A 45 -4.20 -7.59 0.38
C LEU A 45 -3.49 -8.82 0.95
N PHE A 46 -2.38 -9.26 0.36
CA PHE A 46 -1.68 -10.49 0.72
C PHE A 46 -0.44 -10.24 1.57
N THR A 47 -0.06 -8.98 1.76
CA THR A 47 0.99 -8.57 2.68
C THR A 47 0.58 -8.94 4.09
N ILE A 48 1.45 -9.69 4.77
CA ILE A 48 1.26 -10.12 6.15
C ILE A 48 1.34 -8.88 7.05
N LYS A 49 0.24 -8.60 7.77
CA LYS A 49 0.11 -7.45 8.67
C LYS A 49 0.11 -7.96 10.10
N SER A 50 0.93 -7.36 10.96
CA SER A 50 1.06 -7.75 12.37
C SER A 50 0.56 -6.67 13.32
N GLY A 51 0.21 -7.07 14.54
CA GLY A 51 -0.17 -6.20 15.65
C GLY A 51 -0.81 -6.98 16.79
N ALA A 52 -1.41 -6.27 17.75
CA ALA A 52 -2.17 -6.88 18.84
C ALA A 52 -3.67 -7.00 18.49
N GLY A 53 -4.42 -7.79 19.28
CA GLY A 53 -5.87 -7.94 19.11
C GLY A 53 -6.25 -8.47 17.73
N LEU A 54 -7.15 -7.81 17.02
CA LEU A 54 -7.57 -8.24 15.67
C LEU A 54 -6.46 -8.14 14.62
N ALA A 55 -5.43 -7.30 14.82
CA ALA A 55 -4.27 -7.31 13.95
C ALA A 55 -3.42 -8.57 14.12
N HIS A 56 -3.49 -9.25 15.28
CA HIS A 56 -2.90 -10.57 15.45
C HIS A 56 -3.68 -11.65 14.68
N ALA A 57 -5.02 -11.60 14.71
CA ALA A 57 -5.84 -12.49 13.88
C ALA A 57 -5.55 -12.27 12.38
N SER A 58 -5.40 -11.02 11.95
CA SER A 58 -4.99 -10.67 10.58
C SER A 58 -3.60 -11.25 10.22
N TYR A 59 -2.65 -11.26 11.16
CA TYR A 59 -1.35 -11.91 10.96
C TYR A 59 -1.51 -13.42 10.69
N GLU A 60 -2.29 -14.13 11.51
CA GLU A 60 -2.50 -15.57 11.34
C GLU A 60 -3.21 -15.90 10.02
N ILE A 61 -4.24 -15.12 9.67
CA ILE A 61 -5.02 -15.25 8.43
C ILE A 61 -4.14 -14.94 7.21
N GLY A 62 -3.41 -13.82 7.24
CA GLY A 62 -2.49 -13.42 6.16
C GLY A 62 -1.32 -14.38 5.98
N SER A 63 -0.79 -14.95 7.08
CA SER A 63 0.27 -15.98 7.02
C SER A 63 -0.20 -17.28 6.37
N ALA A 64 -1.51 -17.52 6.31
CA ALA A 64 -2.12 -18.60 5.54
C ALA A 64 -2.39 -18.23 4.07
N HIS A 65 -1.90 -17.07 3.62
CA HIS A 65 -2.12 -16.50 2.29
C HIS A 65 -3.60 -16.17 1.98
N TYR A 66 -4.40 -15.87 3.00
CA TYR A 66 -5.73 -15.30 2.82
C TYR A 66 -5.67 -13.77 2.82
N PRO A 67 -6.49 -13.09 2.01
CA PRO A 67 -6.41 -11.65 1.88
C PRO A 67 -6.92 -10.94 3.14
N THR A 68 -6.19 -9.92 3.58
CA THR A 68 -6.57 -9.07 4.73
C THR A 68 -6.49 -7.60 4.34
N LEU A 69 -7.46 -6.82 4.82
CA LEU A 69 -7.55 -5.38 4.56
C LEU A 69 -7.73 -4.65 5.88
N SER A 70 -6.81 -3.72 6.17
CA SER A 70 -6.90 -2.86 7.35
C SER A 70 -7.77 -1.65 7.07
N LEU A 71 -8.57 -1.24 8.05
CA LEU A 71 -9.08 0.13 8.13
C LEU A 71 -8.30 0.87 9.23
N PRO A 72 -7.63 1.98 8.92
CA PRO A 72 -6.71 2.63 9.85
C PRO A 72 -7.50 3.25 11.01
N THR A 73 -7.15 2.87 12.24
CA THR A 73 -7.76 3.40 13.46
C THR A 73 -6.73 3.97 14.42
N THR A 74 -5.52 3.40 14.47
CA THR A 74 -4.44 3.83 15.36
C THR A 74 -3.66 4.98 14.72
N SER A 75 -3.31 6.01 15.51
CA SER A 75 -2.59 7.20 15.03
C SER A 75 -3.36 8.03 14.00
N MET A 76 -4.70 8.00 14.09
CA MET A 76 -5.65 8.70 13.20
C MET A 76 -6.47 9.76 13.93
N GLU A 77 -6.04 10.20 15.11
CA GLU A 77 -6.78 11.14 15.97
C GLU A 77 -7.06 12.49 15.28
N GLU A 78 -6.22 12.89 14.34
CA GLU A 78 -6.29 14.17 13.62
C GLU A 78 -6.80 14.02 12.18
N TRP A 79 -7.46 12.90 11.85
CA TRP A 79 -7.77 12.59 10.46
C TRP A 79 -8.65 13.64 9.79
N LYS A 80 -9.44 14.41 10.54
CA LYS A 80 -10.26 15.49 9.96
C LYS A 80 -9.45 16.71 9.53
N THR A 81 -8.28 16.92 10.11
CA THR A 81 -7.48 18.15 9.95
C THR A 81 -6.14 17.91 9.27
N THR A 82 -5.66 16.66 9.27
CA THR A 82 -4.33 16.30 8.82
C THR A 82 -4.41 15.60 7.45
N PRO A 83 -3.95 16.25 6.35
CA PRO A 83 -4.18 15.76 4.99
C PRO A 83 -3.67 14.33 4.71
N TRP A 84 -2.51 13.96 5.26
CA TRP A 84 -1.97 12.61 5.05
C TRP A 84 -2.82 11.54 5.75
N GLN A 85 -3.42 11.83 6.91
CA GLN A 85 -4.35 10.90 7.57
C GLN A 85 -5.66 10.78 6.78
N GLN A 86 -6.16 11.89 6.21
CA GLN A 86 -7.30 11.85 5.28
C GLN A 86 -7.02 10.93 4.09
N GLU A 87 -5.84 11.07 3.49
CA GLU A 87 -5.43 10.24 2.35
C GLU A 87 -5.37 8.76 2.72
N ILE A 88 -4.80 8.40 3.87
CA ILE A 88 -4.74 6.98 4.32
C ILE A 88 -6.15 6.44 4.56
N VAL A 89 -7.02 7.18 5.26
CA VAL A 89 -8.42 6.77 5.52
C VAL A 89 -9.19 6.61 4.21
N GLN A 90 -9.08 7.58 3.31
CA GLN A 90 -9.74 7.58 2.00
C GLN A 90 -9.25 6.42 1.13
N SER A 91 -7.94 6.19 1.06
CA SER A 91 -7.35 5.07 0.32
C SER A 91 -7.81 3.72 0.86
N ALA A 92 -7.87 3.55 2.19
CA ALA A 92 -8.35 2.31 2.79
C ALA A 92 -9.82 2.01 2.43
N LEU A 93 -10.65 3.04 2.33
CA LEU A 93 -12.03 2.92 1.86
C LEU A 93 -12.09 2.62 0.35
N GLU A 94 -11.26 3.26 -0.47
CA GLU A 94 -11.13 2.92 -1.89
C GLU A 94 -10.75 1.44 -2.08
N ASP A 95 -9.88 0.89 -1.24
CA ASP A 95 -9.51 -0.53 -1.26
C ASP A 95 -10.71 -1.45 -1.02
N LEU A 96 -11.68 -1.06 -0.16
CA LEU A 96 -12.93 -1.80 0.02
C LEU A 96 -13.74 -1.84 -1.28
N TYR A 97 -13.92 -0.70 -1.93
CA TYR A 97 -14.70 -0.63 -3.18
C TYR A 97 -13.98 -1.34 -4.33
N ARG A 98 -12.65 -1.24 -4.41
CA ARG A 98 -11.83 -1.99 -5.36
C ARG A 98 -12.02 -3.48 -5.22
N THR A 99 -11.96 -3.97 -3.99
CA THR A 99 -12.11 -5.40 -3.73
C THR A 99 -13.55 -5.89 -3.97
N LEU A 100 -14.55 -5.04 -3.74
CA LEU A 100 -15.92 -5.34 -4.13
C LEU A 100 -16.07 -5.48 -5.66
N GLY A 101 -15.50 -4.55 -6.44
CA GLY A 101 -15.51 -4.65 -7.91
C GLY A 101 -14.76 -5.89 -8.42
N ALA A 102 -13.69 -6.29 -7.72
CA ALA A 102 -12.96 -7.52 -8.01
C ALA A 102 -13.72 -8.81 -7.64
N GLY A 103 -14.88 -8.69 -6.99
CA GLY A 103 -15.76 -9.80 -6.67
C GLY A 103 -15.44 -10.50 -5.35
N TYR A 104 -14.65 -9.90 -4.48
CA TYR A 104 -14.38 -10.47 -3.16
C TYR A 104 -15.61 -10.39 -2.25
N HIS A 105 -15.67 -11.35 -1.32
CA HIS A 105 -16.49 -11.26 -0.12
C HIS A 105 -15.70 -10.57 0.99
N HIS A 106 -16.39 -10.02 1.98
CA HIS A 106 -15.77 -9.30 3.09
C HIS A 106 -16.37 -9.80 4.39
N ILE A 107 -15.51 -10.13 5.35
CA ILE A 107 -15.90 -10.45 6.71
C ILE A 107 -15.47 -9.31 7.62
N LEU A 108 -16.45 -8.76 8.35
CA LEU A 108 -16.25 -7.71 9.33
C LEU A 108 -16.43 -8.26 10.75
N PRO A 109 -15.40 -8.20 11.60
CA PRO A 109 -15.52 -8.38 13.04
C PRO A 109 -16.52 -7.40 13.64
N VAL A 110 -17.55 -7.91 14.32
CA VAL A 110 -18.54 -7.10 15.02
C VAL A 110 -18.69 -7.52 16.47
N ARG A 111 -19.34 -6.67 17.26
CA ARG A 111 -19.72 -6.94 18.66
C ARG A 111 -21.06 -6.27 18.97
N ALA A 112 -21.68 -6.67 20.08
CA ALA A 112 -22.87 -6.00 20.58
C ALA A 112 -22.61 -4.50 20.82
N HIS A 113 -23.50 -3.66 20.29
CA HIS A 113 -23.47 -2.22 20.46
C HIS A 113 -23.74 -1.86 21.91
N LYS A 114 -22.68 -1.48 22.61
CA LYS A 114 -22.69 -1.05 24.02
C LYS A 114 -21.80 0.17 24.24
N ASN A 115 -21.09 0.63 23.21
CA ASN A 115 -19.99 1.55 23.34
C ASN A 115 -20.35 2.95 22.81
N SER A 116 -21.09 3.69 23.64
CA SER A 116 -21.43 5.10 23.37
C SER A 116 -20.22 6.04 23.32
N VAL A 117 -19.02 5.56 23.66
CA VAL A 117 -17.78 6.36 23.59
C VAL A 117 -17.29 6.51 22.14
N TYR A 118 -17.52 5.50 21.29
CA TYR A 118 -17.08 5.52 19.90
C TYR A 118 -18.22 5.67 18.90
N PHE A 119 -19.39 5.14 19.23
CA PHE A 119 -20.52 5.07 18.32
C PHE A 119 -21.78 5.55 19.02
N ASP A 120 -22.47 6.50 18.40
CA ASP A 120 -23.78 6.98 18.83
C ASP A 120 -24.90 5.99 18.45
N GLU A 121 -24.66 5.16 17.43
CA GLU A 121 -25.59 4.15 16.92
C GLU A 121 -24.82 2.94 16.35
N GLY A 122 -25.50 1.78 16.28
CA GLY A 122 -24.99 0.59 15.59
C GLY A 122 -25.15 0.67 14.06
N PHE A 123 -25.06 -0.48 13.38
CA PHE A 123 -25.32 -0.54 11.94
C PHE A 123 -26.79 -0.23 11.61
N ALA A 124 -27.04 0.34 10.43
CA ALA A 124 -28.39 0.76 10.03
C ALA A 124 -29.38 -0.42 9.90
N GLU A 125 -28.91 -1.58 9.45
CA GLU A 125 -29.71 -2.80 9.30
C GLU A 125 -29.72 -3.68 10.55
N ASP A 126 -28.73 -3.50 11.42
CA ASP A 126 -28.62 -4.21 12.69
C ASP A 126 -28.09 -3.27 13.78
N PRO A 127 -28.99 -2.45 14.38
CA PRO A 127 -28.59 -1.45 15.36
C PRO A 127 -27.98 -2.04 16.65
N GLN A 128 -28.08 -3.36 16.85
CA GLN A 128 -27.49 -4.05 17.98
C GLN A 128 -26.02 -4.41 17.76
N LEU A 129 -25.47 -4.19 16.56
CA LEU A 129 -24.09 -4.52 16.22
C LEU A 129 -23.28 -3.28 15.85
N GLU A 130 -22.01 -3.28 16.24
CA GLU A 130 -21.01 -2.26 15.87
C GLU A 130 -19.69 -2.92 15.40
N PRO A 131 -18.85 -2.23 14.59
CA PRO A 131 -17.54 -2.75 14.24
C PRO A 131 -16.66 -2.95 15.49
N ASN A 132 -16.01 -4.10 15.60
CA ASN A 132 -15.08 -4.38 16.70
C ASN A 132 -13.68 -3.78 16.48
N PHE A 133 -13.62 -2.54 15.98
CA PHE A 133 -12.36 -1.88 15.58
C PHE A 133 -11.75 -0.99 16.67
N PHE A 134 -12.58 -0.53 17.59
CA PHE A 134 -12.24 0.53 18.54
C PHE A 134 -12.28 0.03 19.99
N GLY A 135 -11.46 0.62 20.86
CA GLY A 135 -11.49 0.38 22.31
C GLY A 135 -10.42 -0.57 22.88
N GLY A 136 -9.39 -0.94 22.11
CA GLY A 136 -8.30 -1.80 22.60
C GLY A 136 -6.94 -1.11 22.84
N VAL A 137 -6.49 -0.28 21.89
CA VAL A 137 -5.09 0.21 21.84
C VAL A 137 -4.98 1.74 21.72
N GLN A 138 -6.08 2.42 21.37
CA GLN A 138 -6.07 3.88 21.18
C GLN A 138 -5.94 4.61 22.51
N LYS A 139 -5.19 5.71 22.52
CA LYS A 139 -4.99 6.57 23.71
C LYS A 139 -6.27 7.29 24.11
N SER A 140 -7.07 7.68 23.12
CA SER A 140 -8.35 8.36 23.29
C SER A 140 -9.33 7.86 22.24
N ALA A 141 -10.62 7.99 22.52
CA ALA A 141 -11.64 7.63 21.57
C ALA A 141 -11.67 8.60 20.38
N ASN A 142 -11.74 8.05 19.18
CA ASN A 142 -11.88 8.82 17.94
C ASN A 142 -13.29 8.63 17.38
N GLN A 143 -14.28 9.12 18.12
CA GLN A 143 -15.70 9.08 17.72
C GLN A 143 -15.93 9.65 16.31
N PRO A 144 -15.28 10.76 15.87
CA PRO A 144 -15.47 11.25 14.52
C PRO A 144 -15.08 10.26 13.42
N LEU A 145 -13.97 9.51 13.60
CA LEU A 145 -13.55 8.48 12.65
C LEU A 145 -14.46 7.26 12.70
N ALA A 146 -14.82 6.83 13.91
CA ALA A 146 -15.72 5.71 14.13
C ALA A 146 -17.08 5.93 13.44
N GLN A 147 -17.64 7.14 13.55
CA GLN A 147 -18.86 7.53 12.87
C GLN A 147 -18.71 7.58 11.35
N HIS A 148 -17.57 8.08 10.87
CA HIS A 148 -17.27 8.05 9.45
C HIS A 148 -17.27 6.60 8.92
N TYR A 149 -16.62 5.67 9.61
CA TYR A 149 -16.63 4.27 9.19
C TYR A 149 -17.98 3.60 9.27
N ILE A 150 -18.80 3.82 10.30
CA ILE A 150 -20.17 3.26 10.33
C ILE A 150 -20.96 3.71 9.10
N LYS A 151 -20.91 5.01 8.78
CA LYS A 151 -21.60 5.56 7.61
C LYS A 151 -21.13 4.88 6.31
N GLU A 152 -19.82 4.79 6.10
CA GLU A 152 -19.25 4.23 4.87
C GLU A 152 -19.45 2.71 4.78
N ILE A 153 -19.35 1.98 5.89
CA ILE A 153 -19.62 0.53 5.93
C ILE A 153 -21.11 0.24 5.67
N ASN A 154 -22.03 1.04 6.21
CA ASN A 154 -23.45 0.93 5.91
C ASN A 154 -23.72 1.16 4.41
N ALA A 155 -23.10 2.18 3.80
CA ALA A 155 -23.21 2.43 2.37
C ALA A 155 -22.65 1.26 1.55
N PHE A 156 -21.44 0.80 1.91
CA PHE A 156 -20.77 -0.33 1.29
C PHE A 156 -21.61 -1.61 1.34
N LYS A 157 -22.19 -1.94 2.50
CA LYS A 157 -23.06 -3.12 2.69
C LYS A 157 -24.25 -3.11 1.72
N ARG A 158 -24.98 -1.99 1.68
CA ARG A 158 -26.12 -1.81 0.76
C ARG A 158 -25.72 -1.98 -0.70
N ILE A 159 -24.61 -1.37 -1.10
CA ILE A 159 -24.09 -1.47 -2.47
C ILE A 159 -23.68 -2.92 -2.78
N ALA A 160 -23.01 -3.61 -1.86
CA ALA A 160 -22.55 -4.99 -2.04
C ALA A 160 -23.69 -6.01 -2.16
N GLN A 161 -24.90 -5.67 -1.73
CA GLN A 161 -26.11 -6.49 -1.88
C GLN A 161 -26.81 -6.30 -3.25
N LEU A 162 -26.47 -5.24 -3.99
CA LEU A 162 -27.03 -5.02 -5.32
C LEU A 162 -26.58 -6.13 -6.28
N ARG A 163 -27.51 -6.56 -7.15
CA ARG A 163 -27.34 -7.76 -7.98
C ARG A 163 -26.47 -7.54 -9.22
N THR A 164 -26.45 -6.33 -9.76
CA THR A 164 -25.75 -6.02 -11.01
C THR A 164 -24.67 -4.95 -10.80
N ASP A 165 -23.63 -4.99 -11.62
CA ASP A 165 -22.55 -4.01 -11.56
C ASP A 165 -23.02 -2.63 -11.99
N GLU A 166 -24.01 -2.53 -12.89
CA GLU A 166 -24.65 -1.28 -13.28
C GLU A 166 -25.35 -0.62 -12.08
N ALA A 167 -26.09 -1.39 -11.30
CA ALA A 167 -26.77 -0.88 -10.11
C ALA A 167 -25.76 -0.44 -9.05
N ARG A 168 -24.67 -1.20 -8.87
CA ARG A 168 -23.58 -0.84 -7.95
C ARG A 168 -22.92 0.47 -8.35
N LYS A 169 -22.49 0.61 -9.61
CA LYS A 169 -21.90 1.85 -10.13
C LYS A 169 -22.82 3.05 -9.92
N ALA A 170 -24.11 2.91 -10.22
CA ALA A 170 -25.10 3.97 -10.02
C ALA A 170 -25.29 4.37 -8.55
N ALA A 171 -25.10 3.43 -7.62
CA ALA A 171 -25.23 3.67 -6.18
C ALA A 171 -23.97 4.26 -5.53
N ILE A 172 -22.80 4.14 -6.16
CA ILE A 172 -21.55 4.72 -5.66
C ILE A 172 -21.48 6.19 -6.05
N THR A 173 -21.77 7.08 -5.09
CA THR A 173 -21.83 8.53 -5.33
C THR A 173 -20.48 9.24 -5.21
N ASN A 174 -19.51 8.65 -4.51
CA ASN A 174 -18.16 9.20 -4.40
C ASN A 174 -17.36 8.81 -5.66
N PRO A 175 -16.85 9.77 -6.45
CA PRO A 175 -16.11 9.49 -7.68
C PRO A 175 -14.85 8.64 -7.47
N ALA A 176 -14.15 8.81 -6.35
CA ALA A 176 -12.95 8.04 -6.05
C ALA A 176 -13.29 6.56 -5.74
N PHE A 177 -14.38 6.32 -5.02
CA PHE A 177 -14.88 4.97 -4.77
C PHE A 177 -15.42 4.32 -6.04
N LEU A 178 -16.06 5.09 -6.94
CA LEU A 178 -16.53 4.58 -8.23
C LEU A 178 -15.34 4.16 -9.11
N THR A 179 -14.34 5.04 -9.22
CA THR A 179 -13.09 4.76 -9.93
C THR A 179 -12.47 3.47 -9.39
N ALA A 180 -12.34 3.37 -8.07
CA ALA A 180 -11.78 2.18 -7.42
C ALA A 180 -12.59 0.91 -7.68
N TYR A 181 -13.92 1.00 -7.64
CA TYR A 181 -14.80 -0.12 -7.94
C TYR A 181 -14.67 -0.59 -9.39
N GLU A 182 -14.70 0.33 -10.35
CA GLU A 182 -14.52 0.01 -11.77
C GLU A 182 -13.18 -0.64 -12.01
N GLU A 183 -12.16 -0.13 -11.31
CA GLU A 183 -10.88 -0.77 -11.19
C GLU A 183 -11.02 -2.22 -10.77
N GLY A 184 -11.62 -2.50 -9.61
CA GLY A 184 -11.98 -3.85 -9.20
C GLY A 184 -12.49 -4.75 -10.33
N MET A 185 -13.45 -4.24 -11.11
CA MET A 185 -14.08 -5.01 -12.17
C MET A 185 -13.12 -5.43 -13.30
N GLN A 186 -12.25 -4.54 -13.79
CA GLN A 186 -11.39 -4.95 -14.92
C GLN A 186 -10.27 -5.90 -14.46
N ALA A 187 -9.85 -5.87 -13.19
CA ALA A 187 -8.95 -6.89 -12.66
C ALA A 187 -9.55 -8.29 -12.74
N LYS A 188 -10.81 -8.41 -12.32
CA LYS A 188 -11.57 -9.66 -12.37
C LYS A 188 -11.70 -10.16 -13.81
N ALA A 189 -12.04 -9.26 -14.75
CA ALA A 189 -12.19 -9.61 -16.16
C ALA A 189 -10.92 -10.18 -16.81
N MET A 190 -9.74 -9.83 -16.27
CA MET A 190 -8.46 -10.24 -16.85
C MET A 190 -7.94 -11.56 -16.27
N ASN A 191 -8.76 -12.30 -15.50
CA ASN A 191 -8.39 -13.56 -14.83
C ASN A 191 -7.06 -13.45 -14.05
N LYS A 192 -6.74 -12.25 -13.56
CA LYS A 192 -5.50 -11.96 -12.85
C LYS A 192 -5.64 -12.03 -11.34
N ILE A 193 -6.78 -12.51 -10.83
CA ILE A 193 -6.83 -12.97 -9.44
C ILE A 193 -5.81 -14.10 -9.38
N PRO A 194 -4.69 -13.95 -8.66
CA PRO A 194 -3.63 -14.93 -8.71
C PRO A 194 -4.24 -16.29 -8.33
N GLU A 195 -4.12 -17.28 -9.22
CA GLU A 195 -4.13 -18.67 -8.78
C GLU A 195 -3.02 -18.75 -7.75
N VAL A 196 -3.39 -18.70 -6.46
CA VAL A 196 -2.47 -18.59 -5.33
C VAL A 196 -1.30 -19.53 -5.54
N CYS A 197 -0.11 -18.93 -5.70
CA CYS A 197 1.14 -19.59 -6.09
C CYS A 197 1.30 -20.93 -5.37
N LYS A 198 1.21 -22.02 -6.14
CA LYS A 198 1.71 -23.32 -5.73
C LYS A 198 3.23 -23.29 -5.89
N GLU A 199 3.99 -22.72 -4.96
CA GLU A 199 5.44 -22.93 -5.01
C GLU A 199 6.16 -22.98 -3.67
N LYS A 200 7.14 -23.90 -3.66
CA LYS A 200 7.78 -24.55 -2.52
C LYS A 200 8.85 -23.65 -1.91
N SER A 201 8.87 -23.59 -0.58
CA SER A 201 9.93 -22.93 0.19
C SER A 201 11.20 -23.78 0.24
N SER A 202 12.30 -23.28 -0.32
CA SER A 202 13.64 -23.62 0.16
C SER A 202 14.67 -22.61 -0.34
N LEU A 203 15.08 -21.68 0.53
CA LEU A 203 16.37 -20.98 0.39
C LEU A 203 17.06 -20.93 1.75
N LYS A 204 18.29 -21.46 1.77
CA LYS A 204 19.25 -21.39 2.87
C LYS A 204 20.20 -20.23 2.61
N GLU A 205 20.47 -19.43 3.64
CA GLU A 205 21.50 -18.39 3.66
C GLU A 205 22.91 -18.98 3.84
N SER A 206 23.90 -18.33 3.24
CA SER A 206 25.27 -18.29 3.78
C SER A 206 25.95 -16.98 3.43
N ALA A 207 26.51 -16.31 4.43
CA ALA A 207 27.24 -15.05 4.33
C ALA A 207 28.76 -15.26 4.52
N SER A 208 29.57 -14.43 3.86
CA SER A 208 30.81 -13.89 4.44
C SER A 208 31.37 -12.77 3.57
N GLN A 209 31.71 -11.62 4.17
CA GLN A 209 32.62 -10.62 3.59
C GLN A 209 33.60 -10.06 4.65
N PRO A 210 34.82 -9.64 4.27
CA PRO A 210 35.81 -9.06 5.16
C PRO A 210 35.83 -7.51 5.17
N LYS A 211 36.39 -6.95 6.27
CA LYS A 211 36.48 -5.52 6.61
C LYS A 211 37.60 -4.77 5.88
N ALA A 212 37.37 -3.49 5.55
CA ALA A 212 38.42 -2.49 5.35
C ALA A 212 37.97 -1.07 5.77
N THR A 213 38.95 -0.27 6.19
CA THR A 213 38.87 1.05 6.85
C THR A 213 39.32 2.14 5.90
N VAL A 214 38.59 3.26 5.68
CA VAL A 214 39.19 4.54 5.20
C VAL A 214 38.38 5.79 5.62
N LYS A 215 39.18 6.84 5.85
CA LYS A 215 39.00 8.26 6.19
C LYS A 215 38.02 9.07 5.31
N GLU A 216 37.48 10.11 5.93
CA GLU A 216 36.47 11.03 5.41
C GLU A 216 37.09 12.15 4.55
N ASN A 217 36.77 12.15 3.26
CA ASN A 217 36.92 13.26 2.34
C ASN A 217 35.53 13.55 1.78
N ASN A 218 35.07 14.80 1.80
CA ASN A 218 33.75 15.15 1.30
C ASN A 218 33.69 14.92 -0.23
N PRO A 219 33.02 13.85 -0.71
CA PRO A 219 33.10 13.45 -2.11
C PRO A 219 32.12 14.28 -2.94
N LYS A 220 32.47 14.50 -4.22
CA LYS A 220 31.49 14.94 -5.22
C LYS A 220 30.28 13.99 -5.22
N PRO A 221 29.06 14.50 -5.47
CA PRO A 221 27.86 13.67 -5.51
C PRO A 221 28.09 12.46 -6.42
N LYS A 222 27.75 11.26 -5.94
CA LYS A 222 27.92 10.04 -6.74
C LYS A 222 26.89 10.08 -7.87
N GLU A 223 27.34 9.98 -9.11
CA GLU A 223 26.44 9.80 -10.25
C GLU A 223 25.73 8.44 -10.14
N PHE A 224 24.46 8.39 -10.53
CA PHE A 224 23.66 7.17 -10.67
C PHE A 224 23.37 7.00 -12.17
N GLY A 225 24.15 6.14 -12.82
CA GLY A 225 24.15 6.01 -14.28
C GLY A 225 23.11 5.02 -14.82
N LEU A 226 22.94 5.03 -16.14
CA LEU A 226 22.02 4.11 -16.84
C LEU A 226 22.35 2.63 -16.57
N GLU A 227 23.63 2.28 -16.52
CA GLU A 227 24.08 0.91 -16.20
C GLU A 227 23.71 0.48 -14.79
N GLU A 228 23.66 1.42 -13.84
CA GLU A 228 23.21 1.14 -12.48
C GLU A 228 21.69 1.00 -12.38
N LEU A 229 20.92 1.62 -13.29
CA LEU A 229 19.47 1.51 -13.31
C LEU A 229 18.96 0.21 -13.94
N LYS A 230 19.69 -0.35 -14.93
CA LYS A 230 19.28 -1.55 -15.67
C LYS A 230 18.87 -2.75 -14.81
N PRO A 231 19.55 -3.08 -13.68
CA PRO A 231 19.12 -4.17 -12.81
C PRO A 231 17.74 -3.98 -12.19
N TYR A 232 17.30 -2.73 -11.98
CA TYR A 232 16.02 -2.40 -11.34
C TYR A 232 14.91 -2.18 -12.37
N TYR A 233 15.26 -1.65 -13.55
CA TYR A 233 14.30 -1.27 -14.58
C TYR A 233 14.71 -1.83 -15.95
N GLN A 234 14.15 -2.98 -16.32
CA GLN A 234 14.48 -3.68 -17.57
C GLN A 234 14.18 -2.89 -18.85
N TYR A 235 13.32 -1.87 -18.76
CA TYR A 235 12.96 -0.99 -19.88
C TYR A 235 13.83 0.28 -19.93
N ALA A 236 14.89 0.36 -19.11
CA ALA A 236 15.76 1.52 -19.03
C ALA A 236 16.40 1.82 -20.39
N SER A 237 15.99 2.94 -20.99
CA SER A 237 16.48 3.39 -22.29
C SER A 237 16.44 4.91 -22.38
N LEU A 238 17.48 5.51 -22.94
CA LEU A 238 17.52 6.94 -23.27
C LEU A 238 17.33 7.19 -24.78
N ASN A 239 16.98 6.15 -25.54
CA ASN A 239 16.86 6.23 -27.00
C ASN A 239 15.53 6.85 -27.44
N SER A 240 15.43 8.17 -27.23
CA SER A 240 14.62 9.08 -28.04
C SER A 240 15.34 10.45 -28.05
N SER A 241 16.43 10.52 -28.79
CA SER A 241 17.09 11.77 -29.24
C SER A 241 17.40 12.83 -28.17
N ARG A 242 18.50 12.63 -27.42
CA ARG A 242 19.63 13.59 -27.19
C ARG A 242 20.32 13.37 -25.84
N PHE A 243 21.55 12.85 -25.90
CA PHE A 243 22.54 12.70 -24.82
C PHE A 243 23.06 14.03 -24.20
N HIS A 244 22.33 15.14 -24.34
CA HIS A 244 22.78 16.46 -23.85
C HIS A 244 22.32 16.78 -22.41
N PHE A 245 21.33 16.08 -21.87
CA PHE A 245 20.76 16.37 -20.54
C PHE A 245 21.70 15.97 -19.38
N PHE A 246 22.40 14.83 -19.48
CA PHE A 246 23.29 14.35 -18.41
C PHE A 246 24.59 15.16 -18.27
N LYS A 247 25.05 15.82 -19.35
CA LYS A 247 26.19 16.74 -19.28
C LYS A 247 25.85 18.07 -18.56
N ALA A 248 24.57 18.34 -18.28
CA ALA A 248 24.10 19.57 -17.64
C ALA A 248 23.85 19.44 -16.12
N LEU A 249 24.01 18.25 -15.53
CA LEU A 249 23.88 18.05 -14.07
C LEU A 249 24.99 18.75 -13.25
N THR A 250 25.95 19.40 -13.90
CA THR A 250 26.91 20.30 -13.24
C THR A 250 26.43 21.75 -13.04
N LYS A 251 25.19 22.10 -13.41
CA LYS A 251 24.42 23.29 -12.96
C LYS A 251 23.13 23.38 -13.79
N PRO A 252 21.92 23.24 -13.21
CA PRO A 252 20.71 23.40 -13.99
C PRO A 252 20.53 24.86 -14.39
N LYS A 253 20.34 25.13 -15.70
CA LYS A 253 19.60 26.32 -16.13
C LYS A 253 18.12 26.03 -15.88
N ALA A 254 17.46 26.94 -15.18
CA ALA A 254 16.14 26.75 -14.57
C ALA A 254 14.95 26.47 -15.52
N ASN A 255 15.12 26.17 -16.82
CA ASN A 255 14.02 26.13 -17.79
C ASN A 255 14.19 25.15 -18.96
N GLU A 256 14.95 24.05 -18.85
CA GLU A 256 14.92 23.03 -19.92
C GLU A 256 13.73 22.07 -19.77
N PRO A 257 12.87 21.92 -20.80
CA PRO A 257 11.63 21.17 -20.66
C PRO A 257 11.89 19.66 -20.67
N VAL A 258 11.53 19.01 -19.56
CA VAL A 258 11.33 17.55 -19.44
C VAL A 258 10.28 17.03 -20.45
N ASN A 259 9.54 17.94 -21.10
CA ASN A 259 8.40 17.68 -21.99
C ASN A 259 8.77 17.02 -23.34
N ALA A 260 10.05 16.82 -23.66
CA ALA A 260 10.46 16.19 -24.92
C ALA A 260 10.57 14.66 -24.85
N LEU A 261 10.64 14.09 -23.65
CA LEU A 261 10.72 12.64 -23.45
C LEU A 261 9.32 12.06 -23.23
N GLN A 262 9.05 10.90 -23.81
CA GLN A 262 7.79 10.16 -23.64
C GLN A 262 8.07 8.70 -23.32
N GLY A 263 7.07 8.02 -22.76
CA GLY A 263 7.14 6.58 -22.47
C GLY A 263 8.31 6.20 -21.56
N ASP A 264 9.00 5.11 -21.88
CA ASP A 264 10.08 4.56 -21.06
C ASP A 264 11.31 5.49 -20.97
N ALA A 265 11.54 6.35 -21.97
CA ALA A 265 12.64 7.31 -21.92
C ALA A 265 12.42 8.39 -20.85
N LEU A 266 11.17 8.87 -20.70
CA LEU A 266 10.80 9.80 -19.65
C LEU A 266 10.96 9.15 -18.27
N LYS A 267 10.44 7.93 -18.10
CA LYS A 267 10.55 7.18 -16.85
C LYS A 267 12.00 6.89 -16.47
N THR A 268 12.82 6.51 -17.45
CA THR A 268 14.26 6.29 -17.26
C THR A 268 14.92 7.56 -16.75
N SER A 269 14.65 8.71 -17.36
CA SER A 269 15.18 10.01 -16.90
C SER A 269 14.74 10.34 -15.47
N ILE A 270 13.46 10.15 -15.14
CA ILE A 270 12.94 10.37 -13.79
C ILE A 270 13.63 9.44 -12.78
N LEU A 271 13.74 8.15 -13.08
CA LEU A 271 14.38 7.16 -12.20
C LEU A 271 15.86 7.42 -11.98
N LEU A 272 16.58 7.90 -13.00
CA LEU A 272 17.98 8.27 -12.83
C LEU A 272 18.14 9.45 -11.87
N ASN A 273 17.28 10.46 -11.98
CA ASN A 273 17.29 11.61 -11.07
C ASN A 273 16.95 11.19 -9.63
N PHE A 274 15.92 10.36 -9.45
CA PHE A 274 15.57 9.83 -8.13
C PHE A 274 16.68 8.93 -7.55
N GLY A 275 17.24 8.03 -8.36
CA GLY A 275 18.34 7.16 -7.93
C GLY A 275 19.59 7.94 -7.54
N ALA A 276 19.92 9.02 -8.25
CA ALA A 276 21.02 9.91 -7.87
C ALA A 276 20.75 10.59 -6.52
N LYS A 277 19.52 11.05 -6.28
CA LYS A 277 19.12 11.64 -5.00
C LYS A 277 19.24 10.63 -3.86
N ILE A 278 18.68 9.43 -4.03
CA ILE A 278 18.67 8.35 -3.05
C ILE A 278 20.11 7.90 -2.70
N LYS A 279 20.97 7.68 -3.71
CA LYS A 279 22.36 7.20 -3.52
C LYS A 279 23.24 8.17 -2.72
N ASN A 280 22.87 9.45 -2.67
CA ASN A 280 23.61 10.45 -1.91
C ASN A 280 23.20 10.54 -0.43
N CYS A 281 22.10 9.89 -0.01
CA CYS A 281 21.69 9.80 1.40
C CYS A 281 22.64 8.88 2.18
N LYS A 282 23.19 9.37 3.29
CA LYS A 282 24.15 8.65 4.15
C LYS A 282 23.52 8.15 5.46
N THR A 283 22.34 8.63 5.82
CA THR A 283 21.64 8.29 7.06
C THR A 283 20.20 7.86 6.80
N PRO A 284 19.56 7.09 7.71
CA PRO A 284 18.17 6.69 7.56
C PRO A 284 17.22 7.89 7.47
N ASP A 285 17.48 8.95 8.24
CA ASP A 285 16.67 10.17 8.25
C ASP A 285 16.78 10.94 6.93
N GLU A 286 17.98 11.03 6.35
CA GLU A 286 18.19 11.63 5.02
C GLU A 286 17.46 10.85 3.93
N LEU A 287 17.46 9.52 4.02
CA LEU A 287 16.79 8.65 3.06
C LEU A 287 15.26 8.76 3.17
N ASP A 288 14.72 8.79 4.39
CA ASP A 288 13.29 8.98 4.65
C ASP A 288 12.80 10.33 4.12
N LEU A 289 13.55 11.40 4.38
CA LEU A 289 13.23 12.73 3.85
C LEU A 289 13.26 12.75 2.31
N ALA A 290 14.30 12.17 1.70
CA ALA A 290 14.41 12.11 0.24
C ALA A 290 13.26 11.31 -0.39
N ALA A 291 12.86 10.20 0.22
CA ALA A 291 11.72 9.38 -0.22
C ALA A 291 10.41 10.17 -0.14
N LYS A 292 10.15 10.88 0.98
CA LYS A 292 8.98 11.75 1.13
C LYS A 292 8.90 12.81 0.04
N GLU A 293 10.01 13.50 -0.23
CA GLU A 293 10.07 14.51 -1.29
C GLU A 293 9.86 13.92 -2.69
N ILE A 294 10.39 12.72 -2.95
CA ILE A 294 10.18 12.01 -4.22
C ILE A 294 8.69 11.69 -4.38
N PHE A 295 8.06 11.11 -3.37
CA PHE A 295 6.65 10.72 -3.42
C PHE A 295 5.69 11.91 -3.54
N ALA A 296 6.08 13.08 -3.03
CA ALA A 296 5.32 14.31 -3.20
C ALA A 296 5.46 14.96 -4.59
N SER A 297 6.40 14.51 -5.43
CA SER A 297 6.73 15.18 -6.69
C SER A 297 5.80 14.82 -7.86
N GLU A 298 5.63 15.75 -8.81
CA GLU A 298 4.92 15.49 -10.08
C GLU A 298 5.56 14.36 -10.89
N ASN A 299 6.88 14.22 -10.82
CA ASN A 299 7.61 13.13 -11.47
C ASN A 299 7.21 11.75 -10.93
N TYR A 300 6.92 11.65 -9.63
CA TYR A 300 6.38 10.41 -9.06
C TYR A 300 4.97 10.13 -9.58
N LYS A 301 4.11 11.16 -9.72
CA LYS A 301 2.81 11.01 -10.36
C LYS A 301 2.94 10.49 -11.79
N ILE A 302 3.95 10.92 -12.55
CA ILE A 302 4.24 10.38 -13.90
C ILE A 302 4.60 8.90 -13.83
N LEU A 303 5.48 8.48 -12.90
CA LEU A 303 5.82 7.06 -12.73
C LEU A 303 4.61 6.20 -12.33
N LYS A 304 3.64 6.79 -11.62
CA LYS A 304 2.38 6.17 -11.18
C LYS A 304 1.33 6.13 -12.30
N GLN A 305 1.18 7.23 -13.05
CA GLN A 305 0.16 7.44 -14.10
C GLN A 305 0.43 6.58 -15.34
N SER A 306 1.67 6.22 -15.56
CA SER A 306 2.12 5.60 -16.80
C SER A 306 1.96 4.08 -16.76
N GLN A 307 0.76 3.58 -16.57
CA GLN A 307 0.44 2.19 -16.88
C GLN A 307 -1.06 1.96 -16.99
N GLY A 308 -1.43 1.09 -17.94
CA GLY A 308 -2.79 0.63 -18.10
C GLY A 308 -3.36 0.12 -16.77
N PHE A 309 -4.64 0.44 -16.60
CA PHE A 309 -5.59 0.08 -15.55
C PHE A 309 -5.28 -1.16 -14.69
N LEU A 310 -4.76 -2.22 -15.31
CA LEU A 310 -4.35 -3.48 -14.69
C LEU A 310 -3.36 -3.40 -13.53
N THR A 311 -2.47 -2.41 -13.55
CA THR A 311 -1.33 -2.39 -12.61
C THR A 311 -1.77 -1.81 -11.25
N TRP A 312 -2.69 -0.84 -11.30
CA TRP A 312 -3.29 -0.21 -10.12
C TRP A 312 -4.09 -1.19 -9.24
N LEU A 313 -4.64 -2.25 -9.81
CA LEU A 313 -5.58 -3.15 -9.14
C LEU A 313 -5.02 -4.18 -8.19
N PHE A 314 -3.83 -4.68 -8.49
CA PHE A 314 -3.26 -5.81 -7.78
C PHE A 314 -2.15 -5.38 -6.81
N GLY A 315 -2.06 -4.07 -6.52
CA GLY A 315 -0.88 -3.50 -5.87
C GLY A 315 0.38 -3.70 -6.71
N TRP A 316 0.23 -4.01 -8.00
CA TRP A 316 1.35 -4.18 -8.90
C TRP A 316 1.87 -2.79 -9.18
N LYS A 317 2.99 -2.50 -8.56
CA LYS A 317 3.69 -1.25 -8.80
C LYS A 317 4.14 -1.27 -10.26
N THR A 318 4.15 -0.09 -10.88
CA THR A 318 4.69 0.00 -12.24
C THR A 318 6.11 -0.52 -12.26
N SER A 319 6.61 -1.07 -13.36
CA SER A 319 8.00 -1.54 -13.43
C SER A 319 8.97 -0.41 -13.03
N SER A 320 8.61 0.84 -13.30
CA SER A 320 9.30 2.02 -12.81
C SER A 320 9.12 2.28 -11.31
N LEU A 321 7.94 2.09 -10.73
CA LEU A 321 7.74 2.20 -9.28
C LEU A 321 8.45 1.08 -8.50
N ILE A 322 8.39 -0.17 -8.99
CA ILE A 322 9.17 -1.30 -8.45
C ILE A 322 10.65 -0.94 -8.46
N ALA A 323 11.14 -0.42 -9.59
CA ALA A 323 12.53 0.00 -9.70
C ALA A 323 12.89 1.08 -8.66
N LEU A 324 12.07 2.12 -8.53
CA LEU A 324 12.28 3.19 -7.55
C LEU A 324 12.38 2.65 -6.13
N GLU A 325 11.50 1.74 -5.75
CA GLU A 325 11.49 1.18 -4.40
C GLU A 325 12.61 0.20 -4.13
N GLN A 326 12.98 -0.61 -5.12
CA GLN A 326 14.17 -1.45 -5.01
C GLN A 326 15.41 -0.58 -4.81
N ILE A 327 15.52 0.56 -5.50
CA ILE A 327 16.60 1.52 -5.29
C ILE A 327 16.58 2.08 -3.86
N ILE A 328 15.39 2.40 -3.32
CA ILE A 328 15.24 2.86 -1.92
C ILE A 328 15.65 1.74 -0.93
N ALA A 329 15.14 0.53 -1.12
CA ALA A 329 15.40 -0.61 -0.24
C ALA A 329 16.88 -1.01 -0.22
N ASP A 330 17.53 -1.02 -1.39
CA ASP A 330 18.97 -1.28 -1.51
C ASP A 330 19.80 -0.21 -0.79
N GLN A 331 19.40 1.05 -0.88
CA GLN A 331 20.07 2.13 -0.15
C GLN A 331 19.82 2.05 1.36
N GLN A 332 18.60 1.71 1.79
CA GLN A 332 18.26 1.52 3.19
C GLN A 332 19.09 0.40 3.84
N SER A 333 19.30 -0.69 3.10
CA SER A 333 20.16 -1.80 3.50
C SER A 333 21.61 -1.36 3.68
N LYS A 334 22.16 -0.60 2.71
CA LYS A 334 23.53 -0.07 2.77
C LYS A 334 23.75 0.86 3.95
N VAL A 335 22.87 1.84 4.14
CA VAL A 335 22.97 2.82 5.23
C VAL A 335 22.90 2.14 6.60
N SER A 336 22.08 1.10 6.74
CA SER A 336 21.94 0.34 7.98
C SER A 336 23.18 -0.52 8.30
N LEU A 337 23.82 -1.10 7.28
CA LEU A 337 25.08 -1.84 7.41
C LEU A 337 26.25 -0.91 7.79
N ASP A 338 26.33 0.27 7.21
CA ASP A 338 27.37 1.27 7.51
C ASP A 338 27.29 1.75 8.97
N ILE A 339 26.08 1.95 9.50
CA ILE A 339 25.87 2.28 10.93
C ILE A 339 26.38 1.14 11.82
N SER A 340 25.97 -0.10 11.52
CA SER A 340 26.37 -1.28 12.30
C SER A 340 27.89 -1.50 12.32
N ALA A 341 28.56 -1.24 11.20
CA ALA A 341 30.01 -1.34 11.06
C ALA A 341 30.77 -0.27 11.86
N ASN A 342 30.16 0.89 12.09
CA ASN A 342 30.74 1.99 12.86
C ASN A 342 30.50 1.89 14.38
N THR A 343 29.40 1.27 14.82
CA THR A 343 29.13 1.04 16.26
C THR A 343 30.00 -0.08 16.86
N THR A 344 30.56 -0.95 16.03
CA THR A 344 31.37 -2.11 16.48
C THR A 344 32.88 -1.84 16.43
N LYS A 345 33.30 -0.57 16.30
CA LYS A 345 34.67 -0.09 16.45
C LYS A 345 34.74 0.78 17.69
#